data_AF-A0A9X0FGI9-F1
#
_entry.id   AF-A0A9X0FGI9-F1
#
_cell.length_a   1.000
_cell.length_b   1.000
_cell.length_c   1.000
_cell.angle_alpha   90.00
_cell.angle_beta   90.00
_cell.angle_gamma   90.00
#
_symmetry.space_group_name_H-M   'P 1'
#
loop_
_entity.id
_entity.type
_entity.pdbx_description
1 polymer ?
#
loop_
_entity_poly.entity_id
_entity_poly.type
_entity_poly.pdbx_seq_one_letter_code
_entity_poly.pdbx_strand_id
1 'polypeptide(L)'
;MAKRKVKFNMKAFEELRKSPGVVADLERRAQNVAAAAGGEDMGYKVTKLVLEGPRGAVSVMATGHAHFHNRRHHALLRALDAGRD
;
A
#
# COMPACT_ATOMS: atom_id res chain seq x y z
N MET A 1 29.66 29.89 -8.75
CA MET A 1 28.19 29.87 -8.55
C MET A 1 27.88 29.68 -7.07
N ALA A 2 27.06 30.54 -6.46
CA ALA A 2 26.70 30.40 -5.05
C ALA A 2 25.83 29.15 -4.84
N LYS A 3 26.24 28.26 -3.94
CA LYS A 3 25.54 27.01 -3.61
C LYS A 3 24.24 27.33 -2.86
N ARG A 4 23.12 27.49 -3.56
CA ARG A 4 21.81 27.72 -2.93
C ARG A 4 21.45 26.49 -2.10
N LYS A 5 21.24 26.67 -0.79
CA LYS A 5 20.75 25.61 0.10
C LYS A 5 19.23 25.52 -0.04
N VAL A 6 18.74 24.40 -0.56
CA VAL A 6 17.31 24.07 -0.53
C VAL A 6 16.94 23.76 0.93
N LYS A 7 15.90 24.42 1.46
CA LYS A 7 15.33 24.12 2.77
C LYS A 7 14.01 23.38 2.57
N PHE A 8 13.97 22.12 2.98
CA PHE A 8 12.76 21.30 2.89
C PHE A 8 11.77 21.67 4.00
N ASN A 9 10.48 21.74 3.65
CA ASN A 9 9.40 21.88 4.62
C ASN A 9 8.98 20.48 5.09
N MET A 10 9.61 19.99 6.15
CA MET A 10 9.34 18.66 6.70
C MET A 10 7.87 18.49 7.12
N LYS A 11 7.27 19.55 7.69
CA LYS A 11 5.86 19.53 8.12
C LYS A 11 4.91 19.31 6.93
N ALA A 12 5.16 19.97 5.80
CA ALA A 12 4.35 19.77 4.60
C ALA A 12 4.45 18.32 4.07
N PHE A 13 5.61 17.67 4.15
CA PHE A 13 5.73 16.26 3.78
C PHE A 13 4.98 15.33 4.74
N GLU A 14 4.94 15.65 6.03
CA GLU A 14 4.14 14.91 7.01
C GLU A 14 2.65 15.02 6.73
N GLU A 15 2.17 16.23 6.44
CA GLU A 15 0.77 16.49 6.07
C GLU A 15 0.41 15.79 4.75
N LEU A 16 1.28 15.86 3.74
CA LEU A 16 1.07 15.21 2.45
C LEU A 16 0.88 13.69 2.59
N ARG A 17 1.70 13.03 3.43
CA ARG A 17 1.59 11.58 3.71
C ARG A 17 0.28 11.19 4.40
N LYS A 18 -0.47 12.15 4.94
CA LYS A 18 -1.77 11.96 5.59
C LYS A 18 -2.94 12.45 4.74
N SER A 19 -2.65 13.03 3.58
CA SER A 19 -3.70 13.62 2.75
C SER A 19 -4.70 12.55 2.30
N PRO A 20 -6.01 12.86 2.29
CA PRO A 20 -7.03 11.90 1.88
C PRO A 20 -6.81 11.33 0.47
N GLY A 21 -6.28 12.13 -0.46
CA GLY A 21 -5.96 11.69 -1.81
C GLY A 21 -4.85 10.63 -1.85
N VAL A 22 -3.80 10.77 -1.04
CA VAL A 22 -2.73 9.76 -0.93
C VAL A 22 -3.27 8.48 -0.31
N VAL A 23 -4.10 8.59 0.73
CA VAL A 23 -4.73 7.42 1.37
C VAL A 23 -5.63 6.67 0.39
N ALA A 24 -6.48 7.39 -0.35
CA ALA A 24 -7.36 6.80 -1.35
C ALA A 24 -6.59 6.11 -2.49
N ASP A 25 -5.50 6.73 -2.98
CA ASP A 25 -4.66 6.10 -4.01
C ASP A 25 -3.98 4.82 -3.49
N LEU A 26 -3.47 4.83 -2.25
CA LEU A 26 -2.90 3.64 -1.63
C LEU A 26 -3.93 2.51 -1.51
N GLU A 27 -5.15 2.82 -1.08
CA GLU A 27 -6.24 1.84 -0.99
C GLU A 27 -6.59 1.24 -2.34
N ARG A 28 -6.73 2.08 -3.37
CA ARG A 28 -6.98 1.65 -4.75
C ARG A 28 -5.89 0.70 -5.25
N ARG A 29 -4.62 1.04 -5.04
CA ARG A 29 -3.48 0.19 -5.41
C ARG A 29 -3.50 -1.14 -4.66
N ALA A 30 -3.79 -1.13 -3.37
CA ALA A 30 -3.88 -2.35 -2.57
C ALA A 30 -5.04 -3.26 -3.01
N GLN A 31 -6.18 -2.68 -3.40
CA GLN A 31 -7.31 -3.43 -3.98
C GLN A 31 -6.93 -4.08 -5.30
N ASN A 32 -6.22 -3.37 -6.19
CA ASN A 32 -5.73 -3.94 -7.44
C ASN A 32 -4.79 -5.13 -7.19
N VAL A 33 -3.85 -5.00 -6.25
CA VAL A 33 -2.93 -6.08 -5.87
C VAL A 33 -3.70 -7.28 -5.29
N ALA A 34 -4.68 -7.05 -4.42
CA ALA A 34 -5.49 -8.12 -3.83
C ALA A 34 -6.30 -8.85 -4.91
N ALA A 35 -6.94 -8.12 -5.83
CA ALA A 35 -7.68 -8.69 -6.95
C ALA A 35 -6.77 -9.52 -7.87
N ALA A 36 -5.61 -8.99 -8.25
CA ALA A 36 -4.64 -9.70 -9.09
C ALA A 36 -4.02 -10.93 -8.41
N ALA A 37 -3.94 -10.96 -7.08
CA ALA A 37 -3.43 -12.11 -6.33
C ALA A 37 -4.44 -13.27 -6.24
N GLY A 38 -5.74 -13.00 -6.42
CA GLY A 38 -6.80 -13.99 -6.32
C GLY A 38 -8.10 -13.50 -5.64
N GLY A 39 -8.12 -12.26 -5.16
CA GLY A 39 -9.31 -11.61 -4.62
C GLY A 39 -9.66 -11.99 -3.18
N GLU A 40 -10.69 -11.32 -2.67
CA GLU A 40 -11.14 -11.45 -1.28
C GLU A 40 -11.76 -12.82 -0.99
N ASP A 41 -12.49 -13.41 -1.95
CA ASP A 41 -13.10 -14.74 -1.83
C ASP A 41 -12.07 -15.84 -1.58
N MET A 42 -10.86 -15.70 -2.15
CA MET A 42 -9.74 -16.62 -1.90
C MET A 42 -9.09 -16.37 -0.52
N GLY A 43 -9.25 -15.17 0.03
CA GLY A 43 -8.71 -14.76 1.32
C GLY A 43 -7.66 -13.65 1.27
N TYR A 44 -7.48 -12.95 0.13
CA TYR A 44 -6.61 -11.77 0.04
C TYR A 44 -7.36 -10.51 0.49
N LYS A 45 -7.01 -9.97 1.65
CA LYS A 45 -7.74 -8.88 2.30
C LYS A 45 -6.91 -7.61 2.38
N VAL A 46 -7.51 -6.48 2.04
CA VAL A 46 -6.91 -5.15 2.22
C VAL A 46 -7.25 -4.63 3.61
N THR A 47 -6.28 -4.01 4.29
CA THR A 47 -6.50 -3.38 5.59
C THR A 47 -5.77 -2.05 5.66
N LYS A 48 -6.48 -1.02 6.16
CA LYS A 48 -5.88 0.29 6.46
C LYS A 48 -5.09 0.18 7.76
N LEU A 49 -3.83 0.58 7.74
CA LEU A 49 -2.98 0.55 8.93
C LEU A 49 -3.17 1.86 9.70
N VAL A 50 -3.84 1.78 10.85
CA VAL A 50 -3.98 2.89 11.79
C VAL A 50 -2.98 2.67 12.91
N LEU A 51 -1.85 3.38 12.88
CA LEU A 51 -0.82 3.39 13.93
C LEU A 51 -0.83 4.75 14.65
N GLU A 52 -0.20 4.81 15.83
CA GLU A 52 -0.13 5.99 16.72
C GLU A 52 0.44 7.27 16.06
N GLY A 53 1.14 7.14 14.92
CA GLY A 53 1.53 8.24 14.03
C GLY A 53 1.09 7.97 12.59
N PRO A 54 -0.20 8.12 12.25
CA PRO A 54 -0.79 7.52 11.06
C PRO A 54 -0.32 8.29 9.82
N ARG A 55 0.68 7.74 9.12
CA ARG A 55 0.82 7.97 7.68
C ARG A 55 -0.25 7.16 6.96
N GLY A 56 -0.70 7.61 5.80
CA GLY A 56 -1.48 6.77 4.90
C GLY A 56 -0.70 5.49 4.61
N ALA A 57 -1.24 4.35 5.05
CA ALA A 57 -0.62 3.06 4.88
C ALA A 57 -1.70 1.98 4.81
N VAL A 58 -1.46 1.01 3.96
CA VAL A 58 -2.35 -0.12 3.69
C VAL A 58 -1.52 -1.40 3.66
N SER A 59 -2.16 -2.52 3.96
CA SER A 59 -1.58 -3.86 3.87
C SER A 59 -2.51 -4.74 3.04
N VAL A 60 -1.93 -5.64 2.25
CA VAL A 60 -2.64 -6.76 1.62
C VAL A 60 -2.21 -8.03 2.31
N MET A 61 -3.14 -8.71 2.97
CA MET A 61 -2.87 -9.90 3.76
C MET A 61 -3.44 -11.14 3.09
N ALA A 62 -2.66 -12.21 3.05
CA ALA A 62 -3.12 -13.53 2.66
C ALA A 62 -3.64 -14.28 3.90
N THR A 63 -4.94 -14.50 3.98
CA THR A 63 -5.61 -15.13 5.13
C THR A 63 -6.23 -16.47 4.74
N GLY A 64 -6.36 -17.42 5.68
CA GLY A 64 -6.98 -18.72 5.42
C GLY A 64 -6.34 -19.47 4.25
N HIS A 65 -7.14 -19.82 3.24
CA HIS A 65 -6.66 -20.55 2.06
C HIS A 65 -5.62 -19.76 1.24
N ALA A 66 -5.81 -18.45 1.09
CA ALA A 66 -4.86 -17.57 0.42
C ALA A 66 -3.46 -17.62 1.05
N HIS A 67 -3.32 -17.88 2.34
CA HIS A 67 -1.99 -18.01 2.97
C HIS A 67 -1.18 -19.16 2.36
N PHE A 68 -1.79 -20.33 2.20
CA PHE A 68 -1.14 -21.49 1.59
C PHE A 68 -0.88 -21.28 0.10
N HIS A 69 -1.86 -20.70 -0.61
CA HIS A 69 -1.72 -20.34 -2.03
C HIS A 69 -0.56 -19.35 -2.23
N ASN A 70 -0.53 -18.26 -1.47
CA ASN A 70 0.53 -17.25 -1.52
C ASN A 70 1.91 -17.85 -1.24
N ARG A 71 2.02 -18.74 -0.24
CA ARG A 71 3.29 -19.39 0.11
C ARG A 71 3.84 -20.24 -1.04
N ARG A 72 2.98 -20.96 -1.77
CA ARG A 72 3.39 -21.85 -2.87
C ARG A 72 3.63 -21.12 -4.18
N HIS A 73 2.82 -20.11 -4.47
CA HIS A 73 2.78 -19.47 -5.79
C HIS A 73 3.34 -18.04 -5.79
N HIS A 74 3.72 -17.50 -4.63
CA HIS A 74 4.19 -16.13 -4.47
C HIS A 74 3.24 -15.09 -5.07
N ALA A 75 1.92 -15.35 -4.94
CA ALA A 75 0.87 -14.60 -5.60
C ALA A 75 0.96 -13.08 -5.35
N LEU A 76 1.18 -12.64 -4.11
CA LEU A 76 1.32 -11.21 -3.77
C LEU A 76 2.56 -10.57 -4.40
N LEU A 77 3.69 -11.28 -4.45
CA LEU A 77 4.90 -10.76 -5.07
C LEU A 77 4.70 -10.58 -6.58
N ARG A 78 4.01 -11.54 -7.21
CA ARG A 78 3.69 -11.49 -8.65
C ARG A 78 2.63 -10.43 -8.97
N ALA A 79 1.71 -10.17 -8.05
CA ALA A 79 0.65 -9.18 -8.20
C ALA A 79 1.10 -7.74 -7.88
N LEU A 80 2.33 -7.53 -7.39
CA LEU A 80 2.77 -6.22 -6.91
C LEU A 80 2.68 -5.11 -7.98
N ASP A 81 2.94 -5.47 -9.23
CA ASP A 81 2.89 -4.52 -10.36
C ASP A 81 1.47 -4.03 -10.67
N ALA A 82 0.43 -4.74 -10.26
CA ALA A 82 -0.97 -4.27 -10.38
C ALA A 82 -1.23 -3.01 -9.54
N GLY A 83 -0.36 -2.69 -8.59
CA GLY A 83 -0.42 -1.46 -7.81
C GLY A 83 0.33 -0.27 -8.42
N ARG A 84 0.92 -0.37 -9.62
CA ARG A 84 1.69 0.74 -10.24
C ARG A 84 0.82 1.78 -10.92
N ASP A 85 -0.28 1.35 -11.52
CA ASP A 85 -1.18 2.20 -12.32
C ASP A 85 -2.32 2.72 -11.47
#